data_AF-A0A9Y2JX98-F1
#
_entry.id   AF-A0A9Y2JX98-F1
#
_cell.length_a   1.000
_cell.length_b   1.000
_cell.length_c   1.000
_cell.angle_alpha   90.00
_cell.angle_beta   90.00
_cell.angle_gamma   90.00
#
_symmetry.space_group_name_H-M   'P 1'
#
loop_
_entity.id
_entity.type
_entity.pdbx_description
1 polymer ?
#
loop_
_entity_poly.entity_id
_entity_poly.type
_entity_poly.pdbx_seq_one_letter_code
_entity_poly.pdbx_strand_id
1 'polypeptide(L)'
;MSDLKSFVTLQARLFAFLERQDEATLQAIASGSAQLAVVGADAAPPPPPAPKPVTPSSNPLQVAQDLTKLPSGDERRLYLNSAKLAVKGLREVARSIGMRGYSKLAKDDLIALLANHGPDRTEASAEAPVDHSPKIEVPEKVEGPGSDVEVVAIAAHLRDLETEEAGAAYLDDQHLDRDALLAVAAELQLTRVTRLSQTELEKRVLKQAIGARRKFAGLRKW
;
A
#
# COMPACT_ATOMS: atom_id res chain seq x y z
N MET A 1 -29.41 -9.87 45.76
CA MET A 1 -28.07 -9.24 45.85
C MET A 1 -27.28 -9.28 44.53
N SER A 2 -27.59 -10.20 43.60
CA SER A 2 -26.97 -10.27 42.26
C SER A 2 -27.19 -8.99 41.45
N ASP A 3 -28.41 -8.44 41.50
CA ASP A 3 -28.83 -7.38 40.58
C ASP A 3 -28.16 -6.04 40.92
N LEU A 4 -27.93 -5.79 42.21
CA LEU A 4 -27.17 -4.62 42.66
C LEU A 4 -25.71 -4.71 42.19
N LYS A 5 -25.08 -5.89 42.26
CA LYS A 5 -23.71 -6.07 41.78
C LYS A 5 -23.63 -5.89 40.26
N SER A 6 -24.61 -6.39 39.52
CA SER A 6 -24.70 -6.18 38.06
C SER A 6 -24.90 -4.71 37.70
N PHE A 7 -25.78 -4.01 38.42
CA PHE A 7 -26.01 -2.58 38.22
C PHE A 7 -24.76 -1.75 38.49
N VAL A 8 -24.08 -1.98 39.61
CA VAL A 8 -22.83 -1.27 39.94
C VAL A 8 -21.73 -1.56 38.92
N THR A 9 -21.64 -2.81 38.45
CA THR A 9 -20.67 -3.19 37.41
C THR A 9 -20.97 -2.50 36.08
N LEU A 10 -22.24 -2.40 35.69
CA LEU A 10 -22.66 -1.71 34.48
C LEU A 10 -22.36 -0.20 34.58
N GLN A 11 -22.65 0.41 35.73
CA GLN A 11 -22.39 1.82 35.98
C GLN A 11 -20.88 2.13 35.93
N ALA A 12 -20.04 1.29 36.52
CA ALA A 12 -18.58 1.43 36.43
C ALA A 12 -18.08 1.34 34.99
N ARG A 13 -18.61 0.40 34.19
CA ARG A 13 -18.27 0.27 32.76
C ARG A 13 -18.73 1.47 31.94
N LEU A 14 -19.91 2.01 32.24
CA LEU A 14 -20.43 3.20 31.58
C LEU A 14 -19.49 4.39 31.82
N PHE A 15 -19.09 4.64 33.06
CA PHE A 15 -18.18 5.75 33.36
C PHE A 15 -16.79 5.58 32.72
N ALA A 16 -16.22 4.36 32.76
CA ALA A 16 -14.96 4.07 32.09
C ALA A 16 -15.05 4.22 30.56
N PHE A 17 -16.22 3.96 29.96
CA PHE A 17 -16.45 4.21 28.54
C PHE A 17 -16.49 5.71 28.24
N LEU A 18 -17.25 6.48 29.04
CA LEU A 18 -17.41 7.94 28.86
C LEU A 18 -16.08 8.68 29.02
N GLU A 19 -15.20 8.25 29.93
CA GLU A 19 -13.87 8.85 30.12
C GLU A 19 -12.97 8.75 28.89
N ARG A 20 -13.21 7.74 28.02
CA ARG A 20 -12.41 7.50 26.81
C ARG A 20 -12.97 8.18 25.56
N GLN A 21 -14.16 8.77 25.63
CA GLN A 21 -14.79 9.42 24.47
C GLN A 21 -14.32 10.86 24.34
N ASP A 22 -14.28 11.35 23.10
CA ASP A 22 -14.06 12.75 22.78
C ASP A 22 -15.31 13.60 23.06
N GLU A 23 -15.11 14.91 23.18
CA GLU A 23 -16.15 15.86 23.56
C GLU A 23 -17.33 15.89 22.55
N ALA A 24 -17.05 15.71 21.26
CA ALA A 24 -18.11 15.68 20.24
C ALA A 24 -19.01 14.44 20.40
N THR A 25 -18.43 13.28 20.71
CA THR A 25 -19.19 12.05 21.01
C THR A 25 -20.00 12.18 22.28
N LEU A 26 -19.46 12.78 23.35
CA LEU A 26 -20.20 13.07 24.58
C LEU A 26 -21.40 13.99 24.33
N GLN A 27 -21.21 15.02 23.50
CA GLN A 27 -22.28 15.93 23.10
C GLN A 27 -23.33 15.23 22.22
N ALA A 28 -22.92 14.32 21.34
CA ALA A 28 -23.83 13.51 20.54
C ALA A 28 -24.72 12.59 21.41
N ILE A 29 -24.15 11.99 22.45
CA ILE A 29 -24.91 11.18 23.42
C ILE A 29 -25.86 12.07 24.24
N ALA A 30 -25.38 13.21 24.76
CA ALA A 30 -26.17 14.12 25.57
C ALA A 30 -27.35 14.76 24.80
N SER A 31 -27.17 15.02 23.51
CA SER A 31 -28.20 15.53 22.60
C SER A 31 -29.18 14.44 22.11
N GLY A 32 -28.91 13.17 22.42
CA GLY A 32 -29.72 12.03 21.96
C GLY A 32 -29.50 11.65 20.49
N SER A 33 -28.53 12.26 19.81
CA SER A 33 -28.17 11.91 18.42
C SER A 33 -27.35 10.61 18.32
N ALA A 34 -26.73 10.19 19.42
CA ALA A 34 -26.11 8.89 19.60
C ALA A 34 -26.70 8.17 20.81
N GLN A 35 -26.82 6.83 20.75
CA GLN A 35 -27.35 6.01 21.82
C GLN A 35 -26.36 4.89 22.17
N LEU A 36 -26.24 4.58 23.46
CA LEU A 36 -25.41 3.49 23.95
C LEU A 36 -26.24 2.20 23.99
N ALA A 37 -25.73 1.14 23.37
CA ALA A 37 -26.32 -0.19 23.42
C ALA A 37 -25.42 -1.14 24.21
N VAL A 38 -25.99 -1.88 25.16
CA VAL A 38 -25.28 -2.93 25.88
C VAL A 38 -25.37 -4.22 25.07
N VAL A 39 -24.29 -4.55 24.37
CA VAL A 39 -24.17 -5.79 23.60
C VAL A 39 -23.77 -6.90 24.58
N GLY A 40 -24.65 -7.88 24.79
CA GLY A 40 -24.34 -9.07 25.60
C GLY A 40 -23.21 -9.89 24.97
N ALA A 41 -22.46 -10.64 25.78
CA ALA A 41 -21.23 -11.36 25.38
C ALA A 41 -21.38 -12.44 24.28
N ASP A 42 -22.57 -12.60 23.69
CA ASP A 42 -22.86 -13.52 22.57
C ASP A 42 -23.40 -12.79 21.33
N ALA A 43 -23.41 -11.46 21.34
CA ALA A 43 -23.71 -10.67 20.16
C ALA A 43 -22.37 -10.18 19.57
N ALA A 44 -22.08 -10.65 18.35
CA ALA A 44 -20.97 -10.18 17.55
C ALA A 44 -20.91 -8.64 17.58
N PRO A 45 -19.70 -8.04 17.71
CA PRO A 45 -19.58 -6.59 17.73
C PRO A 45 -20.31 -6.03 16.50
N PRO A 46 -21.22 -5.05 16.67
CA PRO A 46 -21.77 -4.37 15.52
C PRO A 46 -20.58 -3.80 14.73
N PRO A 47 -20.53 -3.99 13.40
CA PRO A 47 -19.46 -3.43 12.60
C PRO A 47 -19.40 -1.92 12.89
N PRO A 48 -18.19 -1.32 12.96
CA PRO A 48 -18.04 0.12 13.11
C PRO A 48 -18.98 0.81 12.12
N PRO A 49 -19.61 1.95 12.48
CA PRO A 49 -20.59 2.62 11.65
C PRO A 49 -20.00 2.76 10.25
N ALA A 50 -20.58 2.00 9.30
CA ALA A 50 -20.16 2.08 7.92
C ALA A 50 -20.20 3.57 7.54
N PRO A 51 -19.11 4.14 7.01
CA PRO A 51 -19.17 5.49 6.47
C PRO A 51 -20.35 5.50 5.51
N LYS A 52 -21.26 6.46 5.73
CA LYS A 52 -22.50 6.62 4.95
C LYS A 52 -22.19 6.30 3.49
N PRO A 53 -22.92 5.40 2.82
CA PRO A 53 -22.67 5.12 1.42
C PRO A 53 -22.86 6.44 0.68
N VAL A 54 -21.74 7.07 0.32
CA VAL A 54 -21.69 8.10 -0.71
C VAL A 54 -22.17 7.37 -1.93
N THR A 55 -23.47 7.46 -2.22
CA THR A 55 -24.06 6.94 -3.44
C THR A 55 -23.31 7.61 -4.57
N PRO A 56 -22.51 6.86 -5.34
CA PRO A 56 -21.64 7.47 -6.32
C PRO A 56 -22.52 8.10 -7.39
N SER A 57 -22.43 9.42 -7.51
CA SER A 57 -23.08 10.15 -8.59
C SER A 57 -22.50 9.66 -9.92
N SER A 58 -23.35 9.34 -10.90
CA SER A 58 -22.91 8.94 -12.25
C SER A 58 -22.24 10.09 -13.02
N ASN A 59 -22.18 11.29 -12.45
CA ASN A 59 -21.59 12.46 -13.08
C ASN A 59 -20.07 12.51 -12.87
N PRO A 60 -19.26 12.58 -13.94
CA PRO A 60 -17.79 12.52 -13.85
C PRO A 60 -17.19 13.72 -13.09
N LEU A 61 -17.80 14.91 -13.19
CA LEU A 61 -17.33 16.08 -12.45
C LEU A 61 -17.55 15.96 -10.95
N GLN A 62 -18.66 15.33 -10.54
CA GLN A 62 -18.99 15.16 -9.13
C GLN A 62 -18.11 14.08 -8.50
N VAL A 63 -17.84 12.99 -9.24
CA VAL A 63 -16.87 11.97 -8.84
C VAL A 63 -15.48 12.58 -8.64
N ALA A 64 -15.03 13.49 -9.52
CA ALA A 64 -13.76 14.19 -9.34
C ALA A 64 -13.69 15.01 -8.04
N GLN A 65 -14.78 15.68 -7.67
CA GLN A 65 -14.88 16.45 -6.43
C GLN A 65 -15.00 15.58 -5.17
N ASP A 66 -15.62 14.41 -5.27
CA ASP A 66 -15.74 13.50 -4.12
C ASP A 66 -14.45 12.72 -3.90
N LEU A 67 -13.69 12.43 -4.96
CA LEU A 67 -12.35 11.82 -4.88
C LEU A 67 -11.34 12.68 -4.12
N THR A 68 -11.43 14.01 -4.19
CA THR A 68 -10.55 14.91 -3.42
C THR A 68 -10.93 14.97 -1.95
N LYS A 69 -12.18 14.62 -1.58
CA LYS A 69 -12.65 14.57 -0.18
C LYS A 69 -12.33 13.25 0.51
N LEU A 70 -12.09 12.19 -0.26
CA LEU A 70 -11.77 10.86 0.26
C LEU A 70 -10.29 10.82 0.70
N PRO A 71 -9.99 10.55 1.98
CA PRO A 71 -8.62 10.58 2.51
C PRO A 71 -7.79 9.37 2.07
N SER A 72 -8.41 8.20 1.89
CA SER A 72 -7.69 6.95 1.59
C SER A 72 -7.79 6.53 0.12
N GLY A 73 -6.67 6.01 -0.42
CA GLY A 73 -6.61 5.45 -1.77
C GLY A 73 -7.54 4.24 -1.95
N ASP A 74 -7.69 3.39 -0.94
CA ASP A 74 -8.56 2.20 -1.02
C ASP A 74 -10.04 2.59 -1.06
N GLU A 75 -10.43 3.62 -0.30
CA GLU A 75 -11.77 4.18 -0.35
C GLU A 75 -12.07 4.81 -1.72
N ARG A 76 -11.09 5.49 -2.33
CA ARG A 76 -11.20 6.01 -3.70
C ARG A 76 -11.37 4.89 -4.73
N ARG A 77 -10.67 3.75 -4.60
CA ARG A 77 -10.85 2.57 -5.48
C ARG A 77 -12.25 1.99 -5.35
N LEU A 78 -12.73 1.80 -4.12
CA LEU A 78 -14.07 1.30 -3.85
C LEU A 78 -15.15 2.25 -4.37
N TYR A 79 -14.95 3.55 -4.24
CA TYR A 79 -15.84 4.58 -4.77
C TYR A 79 -15.89 4.56 -6.32
N LEU A 80 -14.74 4.48 -6.98
CA LEU A 80 -14.65 4.39 -8.44
C LEU A 80 -15.27 3.10 -9.00
N ASN A 81 -15.06 1.98 -8.31
CA ASN A 81 -15.64 0.69 -8.67
C ASN A 81 -17.17 0.68 -8.51
N SER A 82 -17.68 1.31 -7.44
CA SER A 82 -19.11 1.43 -7.19
C SER A 82 -19.80 2.43 -8.13
N ALA A 83 -19.10 3.48 -8.57
CA ALA A 83 -19.59 4.46 -9.54
C ALA A 83 -19.88 3.87 -10.94
N LYS A 84 -19.33 2.68 -11.24
CA LYS A 84 -19.53 1.95 -12.52
C LYS A 84 -19.35 2.82 -13.78
N LEU A 85 -18.48 3.83 -13.72
CA LEU A 85 -18.23 4.74 -14.83
C LEU A 85 -17.62 4.00 -16.03
N ALA A 86 -18.03 4.42 -17.23
CA ALA A 86 -17.38 3.99 -18.47
C ALA A 86 -15.97 4.59 -18.56
N VAL A 87 -15.08 3.97 -19.35
CA VAL A 87 -13.69 4.43 -19.56
C VAL A 87 -13.64 5.89 -19.99
N LYS A 88 -14.61 6.35 -20.80
CA LYS A 88 -14.73 7.75 -21.20
C LYS A 88 -14.97 8.68 -20.01
N GLY A 89 -15.88 8.31 -19.11
CA GLY A 89 -16.18 9.09 -17.89
C GLY A 89 -15.01 9.11 -16.92
N LEU A 90 -14.30 7.99 -16.75
CA LEU A 90 -13.10 7.93 -15.93
C LEU A 90 -11.96 8.81 -16.51
N ARG A 91 -11.83 8.92 -17.84
CA ARG A 91 -10.89 9.85 -18.49
C ARG A 91 -11.27 11.31 -18.28
N GLU A 92 -12.56 11.63 -18.25
CA GLU A 92 -13.05 12.97 -17.94
C GLU A 92 -12.78 13.34 -16.47
N VAL A 93 -12.93 12.39 -15.54
CA VAL A 93 -12.51 12.55 -14.14
C VAL A 93 -11.00 12.85 -14.08
N ALA A 94 -10.18 12.03 -14.75
CA ALA A 94 -8.72 12.23 -14.82
C ALA A 94 -8.33 13.59 -15.40
N ARG A 95 -9.04 14.07 -16.43
CA ARG A 95 -8.85 15.40 -17.02
C ARG A 95 -9.23 16.50 -16.04
N SER A 96 -10.32 16.34 -15.30
CA SER A 96 -10.81 17.33 -14.33
C SER A 96 -9.87 17.50 -13.15
N ILE A 97 -9.15 16.43 -12.80
CA ILE A 97 -8.09 16.43 -11.78
C ILE A 97 -6.74 16.93 -12.35
N GLY A 98 -6.64 17.15 -13.67
CA GLY A 98 -5.43 17.66 -14.32
C GLY A 98 -4.34 16.63 -14.57
N MET A 99 -4.65 15.33 -14.47
CA MET A 99 -3.67 14.26 -14.68
C MET A 99 -3.21 14.20 -16.15
N ARG A 100 -2.05 13.61 -16.43
CA ARG A 100 -1.54 13.35 -17.80
C ARG A 100 -1.25 11.87 -17.99
N GLY A 101 -1.17 11.41 -19.24
CA GLY A 101 -0.82 10.01 -19.56
C GLY A 101 -1.98 9.00 -19.49
N TYR A 102 -3.21 9.43 -19.19
CA TYR A 102 -4.38 8.56 -19.01
C TYR A 102 -5.00 8.03 -20.32
N SER A 103 -4.60 8.55 -21.48
CA SER A 103 -5.27 8.30 -22.77
C SER A 103 -5.15 6.86 -23.29
N LYS A 104 -4.12 6.12 -22.85
CA LYS A 104 -3.82 4.75 -23.32
C LYS A 104 -4.09 3.67 -22.27
N LEU A 105 -4.55 4.05 -21.07
CA LEU A 105 -4.73 3.12 -19.97
C LEU A 105 -6.05 2.35 -20.08
N ALA A 106 -6.01 1.08 -19.62
CA ALA A 106 -7.18 0.25 -19.45
C ALA A 106 -8.01 0.75 -18.25
N LYS A 107 -9.25 0.25 -18.12
CA LYS A 107 -10.18 0.70 -17.07
C LYS A 107 -9.58 0.56 -15.66
N ASP A 108 -8.97 -0.58 -15.39
CA ASP A 108 -8.43 -0.91 -14.06
C ASP A 108 -7.18 -0.07 -13.74
N ASP A 109 -6.28 0.09 -14.71
CA ASP A 109 -5.09 0.96 -14.58
C ASP A 109 -5.50 2.42 -14.31
N LEU A 110 -6.59 2.88 -14.94
CA LEU A 110 -7.08 4.25 -14.76
C LEU A 110 -7.72 4.45 -13.38
N ILE A 111 -8.37 3.42 -12.84
CA ILE A 111 -8.91 3.42 -11.47
C ILE A 111 -7.76 3.42 -10.45
N ALA A 112 -6.72 2.59 -10.67
CA ALA A 112 -5.55 2.55 -9.82
C ALA A 112 -4.83 3.91 -9.78
N LEU A 113 -4.66 4.55 -10.94
CA LEU A 113 -4.01 5.86 -11.03
C LEU A 113 -4.85 6.95 -10.34
N LEU A 114 -6.17 6.97 -10.55
CA LEU A 114 -7.07 7.93 -9.90
C LEU A 114 -7.10 7.76 -8.37
N ALA A 115 -7.05 6.52 -7.88
CA ALA A 115 -7.01 6.25 -6.45
C ALA A 115 -5.72 6.74 -5.77
N ASN A 116 -4.59 6.65 -6.49
CA ASN A 116 -3.29 7.07 -5.98
C ASN A 116 -3.09 8.60 -6.05
N HIS A 117 -3.93 9.34 -6.78
CA HIS A 117 -3.80 10.80 -6.98
C HIS A 117 -4.57 11.63 -5.93
N GLY A 118 -4.65 11.18 -4.68
CA GLY A 118 -5.27 11.97 -3.63
C GLY A 118 -4.40 13.09 -3.09
N PRO A 119 -4.95 13.95 -2.21
CA PRO A 119 -4.20 14.95 -1.44
C PRO A 119 -3.18 14.35 -0.45
N ASP A 120 -2.91 13.05 -0.52
CA ASP A 120 -1.84 12.35 0.21
C ASP A 120 -0.45 12.67 -0.39
N ARG A 121 -0.25 13.94 -0.74
CA ARG A 121 0.99 14.53 -1.22
C ARG A 121 1.26 15.84 -0.48
N THR A 122 1.24 15.73 0.84
CA THR A 122 1.68 16.69 1.86
C THR A 122 2.27 15.76 2.94
N GLU A 123 3.57 15.58 3.19
CA GLU A 123 4.80 16.34 2.94
C GLU A 123 5.98 15.35 2.98
N ALA A 124 6.79 15.27 1.91
CA ALA A 124 8.20 14.92 1.99
C ALA A 124 8.85 15.26 0.64
N SER A 125 9.85 16.14 0.70
CA SER A 125 10.79 16.43 -0.38
C SER A 125 10.27 17.36 -1.49
N ALA A 126 9.89 18.56 -1.07
CA ALA A 126 10.15 19.76 -1.86
C ALA A 126 10.92 20.75 -0.98
N GLU A 127 12.22 20.57 -0.82
CA GLU A 127 13.12 21.67 -0.45
C GLU A 127 14.57 21.37 -0.85
N ALA A 128 15.08 22.21 -1.73
CA ALA A 128 16.49 22.52 -1.93
C ALA A 128 16.55 24.04 -2.17
N PRO A 129 17.68 24.74 -2.01
CA PRO A 129 18.91 24.43 -1.24
C PRO A 129 19.37 25.65 -0.39
N VAL A 130 20.07 25.44 0.74
CA VAL A 130 21.16 26.36 1.16
C VAL A 130 22.13 25.72 2.16
N ASP A 131 23.35 25.55 1.68
CA ASP A 131 24.66 25.74 2.32
C ASP A 131 24.69 26.06 3.84
N HIS A 132 25.20 25.11 4.64
CA HIS A 132 26.39 25.28 5.49
C HIS A 132 26.70 24.00 6.30
N SER A 133 27.84 23.37 5.99
CA SER A 133 28.62 22.53 6.92
C SER A 133 29.00 23.35 8.18
N PRO A 134 29.20 22.76 9.39
CA PRO A 134 30.09 21.61 9.59
C PRO A 134 29.72 20.57 10.67
N LYS A 135 29.98 19.30 10.30
CA LYS A 135 30.81 18.28 10.99
C LYS A 135 30.31 17.61 12.29
N ILE A 136 30.52 16.28 12.28
CA ILE A 136 30.58 15.28 13.37
C ILE A 136 29.20 14.61 13.68
N GLU A 137 28.93 13.32 13.49
CA GLU A 137 29.65 12.12 13.03
C GLU A 137 28.58 11.09 12.56
N VAL A 138 28.92 10.30 11.55
CA VAL A 138 28.06 9.39 10.76
C VAL A 138 28.51 7.94 11.04
N PRO A 139 27.60 6.94 11.04
CA PRO A 139 27.66 5.89 10.01
C PRO A 139 26.26 5.70 9.41
N GLU A 140 25.93 6.33 8.29
CA GLU A 140 26.23 5.96 6.89
C GLU A 140 25.22 4.92 6.38
N LYS A 141 24.04 5.44 6.01
CA LYS A 141 23.06 4.78 5.15
C LYS A 141 22.79 5.75 3.99
N VAL A 142 23.58 5.61 2.93
CA VAL A 142 23.53 6.38 1.67
C VAL A 142 22.69 5.54 0.70
N GLU A 143 21.49 6.00 0.29
CA GLU A 143 21.18 6.69 -0.97
C GLU A 143 21.56 5.90 -2.24
N GLY A 144 20.59 5.62 -3.12
CA GLY A 144 20.72 4.77 -4.31
C GLY A 144 21.60 5.37 -5.44
N PRO A 145 21.60 4.84 -6.69
CA PRO A 145 21.06 3.57 -7.18
C PRO A 145 22.05 2.43 -6.86
N GLY A 146 21.53 1.20 -6.76
CA GLY A 146 22.27 0.00 -6.33
C GLY A 146 23.72 0.00 -6.78
N SER A 147 24.62 0.10 -5.81
CA SER A 147 26.04 -0.04 -6.07
C SER A 147 26.27 -1.37 -6.80
N ASP A 148 27.16 -1.41 -7.80
CA ASP A 148 27.51 -2.67 -8.48
C ASP A 148 27.87 -3.76 -7.45
N VAL A 149 28.39 -3.35 -6.28
CA VAL A 149 28.67 -4.19 -5.12
C VAL A 149 27.40 -4.81 -4.52
N GLU A 150 26.32 -4.05 -4.33
CA GLU A 150 25.02 -4.57 -3.88
C GLU A 150 24.40 -5.51 -4.91
N VAL A 151 24.47 -5.16 -6.21
CA VAL A 151 23.95 -6.00 -7.30
C VAL A 151 24.67 -7.36 -7.33
N VAL A 152 25.99 -7.35 -7.16
CA VAL A 152 26.82 -8.56 -7.06
C VAL A 152 26.49 -9.35 -5.79
N ALA A 153 26.29 -8.68 -4.65
CA ALA A 153 25.93 -9.32 -3.39
C ALA A 153 24.54 -9.99 -3.48
N ILE A 154 23.56 -9.33 -4.10
CA ILE A 154 22.22 -9.86 -4.35
C ILE A 154 22.30 -11.08 -5.28
N ALA A 155 23.04 -10.98 -6.38
CA ALA A 155 23.21 -12.10 -7.31
C ALA A 155 23.92 -13.30 -6.65
N ALA A 156 24.89 -13.06 -5.78
CA ALA A 156 25.54 -14.10 -4.99
C ALA A 156 24.56 -14.76 -4.00
N HIS A 157 23.78 -13.96 -3.26
CA HIS A 157 22.81 -14.47 -2.31
C HIS A 157 21.71 -15.32 -3.00
N LEU A 158 21.21 -14.88 -4.15
CA LEU A 158 20.23 -15.63 -4.95
C LEU A 158 20.77 -16.99 -5.43
N ARG A 159 22.09 -17.12 -5.63
CA ARG A 159 22.70 -18.40 -6.00
C ARG A 159 22.79 -19.36 -4.81
N ASP A 160 22.84 -18.86 -3.58
CA ASP A 160 22.91 -19.68 -2.37
C ASP A 160 21.53 -20.23 -1.95
N LEU A 161 20.45 -19.54 -2.30
CA LEU A 161 19.08 -19.96 -1.99
C LEU A 161 18.69 -21.28 -2.68
N GLU A 162 17.91 -22.08 -1.97
CA GLU A 162 17.56 -23.44 -2.41
C GLU A 162 16.24 -23.50 -3.18
N THR A 163 15.34 -22.55 -2.93
CA THR A 163 13.98 -22.55 -3.45
C THR A 163 13.67 -21.24 -4.17
N GLU A 164 12.90 -21.34 -5.25
CA GLU A 164 12.42 -20.18 -6.02
C GLU A 164 11.53 -19.28 -5.14
N GLU A 165 10.81 -19.87 -4.19
CA GLU A 165 9.97 -19.14 -3.22
C GLU A 165 10.79 -18.28 -2.25
N ALA A 166 11.91 -18.80 -1.72
CA ALA A 166 12.80 -18.02 -0.84
C ALA A 166 13.51 -16.90 -1.62
N GLY A 167 13.87 -17.14 -2.88
CA GLY A 167 14.44 -16.13 -3.76
C GLY A 167 13.46 -15.02 -4.11
N ALA A 168 12.19 -15.35 -4.36
CA ALA A 168 11.14 -14.36 -4.61
C ALA A 168 10.92 -13.46 -3.38
N ALA A 169 10.76 -14.06 -2.19
CA ALA A 169 10.62 -13.31 -0.94
C ALA A 169 11.82 -12.37 -0.69
N TYR A 170 13.04 -12.83 -0.99
CA TYR A 170 14.23 -11.99 -0.88
C TYR A 170 14.23 -10.81 -1.87
N LEU A 171 13.82 -11.03 -3.13
CA LEU A 171 13.72 -9.94 -4.12
C LEU A 171 12.64 -8.92 -3.75
N ASP A 172 11.52 -9.39 -3.18
CA ASP A 172 10.43 -8.55 -2.69
C ASP A 172 10.90 -7.66 -1.52
N ASP A 173 11.65 -8.23 -0.55
CA ASP A 173 12.21 -7.51 0.59
C ASP A 173 13.24 -6.45 0.20
N GLN A 174 14.00 -6.68 -0.88
CA GLN A 174 14.97 -5.72 -1.40
C GLN A 174 14.33 -4.59 -2.22
N HIS A 175 13.01 -4.65 -2.49
CA HIS A 175 12.27 -3.65 -3.26
C HIS A 175 12.99 -3.20 -4.55
N LEU A 176 13.51 -4.16 -5.31
CA LEU A 176 14.34 -3.85 -6.47
C LEU A 176 13.51 -3.28 -7.61
N ASP A 177 13.88 -2.05 -8.02
CA ASP A 177 13.37 -1.44 -9.23
C ASP A 177 13.77 -2.24 -10.47
N ARG A 178 13.02 -2.06 -11.56
CA ARG A 178 13.25 -2.77 -12.83
C ARG A 178 14.69 -2.64 -13.32
N ASP A 179 15.31 -1.48 -13.17
CA ASP A 179 16.68 -1.23 -13.62
C ASP A 179 17.71 -1.98 -12.75
N ALA A 180 17.48 -2.04 -11.43
CA ALA A 180 18.30 -2.85 -10.52
C ALA A 180 18.15 -4.36 -10.83
N LEU A 181 16.94 -4.80 -11.16
CA LEU A 181 16.67 -6.19 -11.54
C LEU A 181 17.31 -6.56 -12.89
N LEU A 182 17.42 -5.61 -13.83
CA LEU A 182 18.19 -5.77 -15.05
C LEU A 182 19.70 -5.84 -14.79
N ALA A 183 20.22 -5.09 -13.82
CA ALA A 183 21.62 -5.17 -13.41
C ALA A 183 21.93 -6.55 -12.78
N VAL A 184 21.07 -7.06 -11.90
CA VAL A 184 21.18 -8.42 -11.35
C VAL A 184 21.11 -9.47 -12.47
N ALA A 185 20.22 -9.28 -13.45
CA ALA A 185 20.12 -10.18 -14.60
C ALA A 185 21.39 -10.16 -15.47
N ALA A 186 22.03 -9.00 -15.65
CA ALA A 186 23.30 -8.88 -16.35
C ALA A 186 24.41 -9.65 -15.64
N GLU A 187 24.47 -9.58 -14.30
CA GLU A 187 25.43 -10.35 -13.50
C GLU A 187 25.18 -11.87 -13.51
N LEU A 188 23.92 -12.27 -13.67
CA LEU A 188 23.55 -13.66 -13.92
C LEU A 188 23.73 -14.09 -15.39
N GLN A 189 24.36 -13.23 -16.21
CA GLN A 189 24.65 -13.43 -17.63
C GLN A 189 23.39 -13.70 -18.48
N LEU A 190 22.24 -13.17 -18.06
CA LEU A 190 21.00 -13.29 -18.83
C LEU A 190 20.99 -12.28 -19.98
N THR A 191 20.92 -12.78 -21.20
CA THR A 191 20.81 -11.96 -22.41
C THR A 191 19.36 -11.83 -22.86
N ARG A 192 19.06 -10.76 -23.61
CA ARG A 192 17.73 -10.47 -24.21
C ARG A 192 16.58 -10.33 -23.19
N VAL A 193 16.87 -9.79 -22.00
CA VAL A 193 15.87 -9.63 -20.94
C VAL A 193 15.24 -8.23 -20.87
N THR A 194 15.73 -7.28 -21.66
CA THR A 194 15.26 -5.86 -21.67
C THR A 194 13.81 -5.67 -22.13
N ARG A 195 13.26 -6.64 -22.86
CA ARG A 195 11.88 -6.60 -23.39
C ARG A 195 10.85 -7.30 -22.51
N LEU A 196 11.31 -7.98 -21.45
CA LEU A 196 10.44 -8.74 -20.57
C LEU A 196 9.76 -7.81 -19.57
N SER A 197 8.56 -8.22 -19.13
CA SER A 197 7.90 -7.59 -17.98
C SER A 197 8.71 -7.86 -16.71
N GLN A 198 8.53 -7.03 -15.68
CA GLN A 198 9.25 -7.17 -14.40
C GLN A 198 9.03 -8.56 -13.78
N THR A 199 7.80 -9.07 -13.80
CA THR A 199 7.45 -10.40 -13.29
C THR A 199 8.07 -11.55 -14.10
N GLU A 200 8.23 -11.40 -15.41
CA GLU A 200 8.93 -12.39 -16.24
C GLU A 200 10.45 -12.33 -16.07
N LEU A 201 10.99 -11.13 -15.86
CA LEU A 201 12.39 -10.88 -15.60
C LEU A 201 12.81 -11.54 -14.28
N GLU A 202 12.04 -11.31 -13.23
CA GLU A 202 12.20 -11.91 -11.90
C GLU A 202 12.20 -13.44 -11.97
N LYS A 203 11.19 -14.03 -12.63
CA LYS A 203 11.12 -15.48 -12.84
C LYS A 203 12.36 -16.04 -13.55
N ARG A 204 12.89 -15.32 -14.54
CA ARG A 204 14.12 -15.74 -15.24
C ARG A 204 15.36 -15.62 -14.37
N VAL A 205 15.48 -14.54 -13.61
CA VAL A 205 16.57 -14.31 -12.64
C VAL A 205 16.60 -15.45 -11.62
N LEU A 206 15.45 -15.76 -10.99
CA LEU A 206 15.32 -16.84 -10.02
C LEU A 206 15.65 -18.20 -10.64
N LYS A 207 15.05 -18.51 -11.79
CA LYS A 207 15.30 -19.77 -12.50
C LYS A 207 16.76 -19.95 -12.90
N GLN A 208 17.45 -18.86 -13.25
CA GLN A 208 18.86 -18.91 -13.63
C GLN A 208 19.76 -19.06 -12.40
N ALA A 209 19.54 -18.26 -11.35
CA ALA A 209 20.34 -18.27 -10.12
C ALA A 209 20.24 -19.63 -9.41
N ILE A 210 19.02 -20.13 -9.22
CA ILE A 210 18.74 -21.36 -8.47
C ILE A 210 18.87 -22.59 -9.36
N GLY A 211 18.44 -22.49 -10.62
CA GLY A 211 18.52 -23.59 -11.58
C GLY A 211 19.96 -23.98 -11.93
N ALA A 212 20.91 -23.03 -11.90
CA ALA A 212 22.34 -23.34 -12.03
C ALA A 212 22.82 -24.18 -10.85
N ARG A 213 22.54 -23.78 -9.60
CA ARG A 213 22.90 -24.56 -8.39
C ARG A 213 22.28 -25.94 -8.39
N ARG A 214 20.99 -26.09 -8.75
CA ARG A 214 20.32 -27.41 -8.80
C ARG A 214 21.03 -28.38 -9.75
N LYS A 215 21.55 -27.89 -10.88
CA LYS A 215 22.34 -28.71 -11.81
C LYS A 215 23.69 -29.10 -11.23
N PHE A 216 24.38 -28.22 -10.50
CA PHE A 216 25.70 -28.50 -9.92
C PHE A 216 25.65 -29.26 -8.57
N ALA A 217 24.59 -29.10 -7.78
CA ALA A 217 24.38 -29.84 -6.53
C ALA A 217 24.16 -31.34 -6.78
N GLY A 218 23.57 -31.69 -7.94
CA GLY A 218 23.49 -33.07 -8.41
C GLY A 218 24.84 -33.68 -8.79
N LEU A 219 25.80 -32.87 -9.27
CA LEU A 219 27.15 -33.32 -9.63
C LEU A 219 28.09 -33.49 -8.42
N ARG A 220 27.87 -32.79 -7.30
CA ARG A 220 28.68 -32.92 -6.07
C ARG A 220 28.40 -34.19 -5.25
N LYS A 221 27.39 -34.98 -5.63
CA LYS A 221 27.01 -36.24 -4.97
C LYS A 221 27.51 -37.50 -5.72
N TRP A 222 28.39 -37.33 -6.70
CA TRP A 222 29.06 -38.42 -7.40
C TRP A 222 30.54 -38.45 -7.04
#